data_AF-A0A4U7KTN8-F1
#
_entry.id   AF-A0A4U7KTN8-F1
#
_cell.length_a   1.000
_cell.length_b   1.000
_cell.length_c   1.000
_cell.angle_alpha   90.00
_cell.angle_beta   90.00
_cell.angle_gamma   90.00
#
_symmetry.space_group_name_H-M   'P 1'
#
loop_
_entity.id
_entity.type
_entity.pdbx_description
1 polymer ?
#
loop_
_entity_poly.entity_id
_entity_poly.type
_entity_poly.pdbx_seq_one_letter_code
_entity_poly.pdbx_strand_id
1 'polypeptide(L)'
;MSHLTGFYRVATSNHYLAFDDQSEVYVKQTKPSTRMRPNKEFWLSIDDGQLGKYGNPKQLKATIQGKQYRLWVEPRGPSKYGIIPTNNAGDYSNQFLSIDSKGILSISDDWLADEEFMVETD
;
A
#
# COMPACT_ATOMS: atom_id res chain seq x y z
N MET A 1 14.82 10.48 -7.65
CA MET A 1 13.97 9.54 -8.40
C MET A 1 12.85 9.09 -7.47
N SER A 2 11.61 9.04 -7.94
CA SER A 2 10.51 8.44 -7.18
C SER A 2 10.63 6.92 -7.25
N HIS A 3 10.77 6.25 -6.11
CA HIS A 3 10.78 4.79 -6.05
C HIS A 3 9.37 4.31 -5.69
N LEU A 4 8.74 3.54 -6.59
CA LEU A 4 7.46 2.88 -6.37
C LEU A 4 7.63 1.47 -5.79
N THR A 5 8.85 0.94 -5.79
CA THR A 5 9.18 -0.36 -5.21
C THR A 5 9.94 -0.15 -3.91
N GLY A 6 9.52 -0.82 -2.85
CA GLY A 6 10.17 -0.71 -1.55
C GLY A 6 9.26 -1.06 -0.38
N PHE A 7 9.51 -0.44 0.76
CA PHE A 7 8.77 -0.61 2.00
C PHE A 7 7.86 0.60 2.21
N TYR A 8 6.56 0.36 2.21
CA TYR A 8 5.57 1.43 2.35
C TYR A 8 5.40 1.77 3.82
N ARG A 9 5.83 2.97 4.21
CA ARG A 9 5.75 3.51 5.58
C ARG A 9 4.84 4.73 5.61
N VAL A 10 4.01 4.85 6.62
CA VAL A 10 3.24 6.07 6.90
C VAL A 10 4.19 7.23 7.16
N ALA A 11 3.94 8.40 6.58
CA ALA A 11 4.85 9.53 6.61
C ALA A 11 5.19 9.99 8.05
N THR A 12 4.20 9.99 8.93
CA THR A 12 4.25 10.49 10.31
C THR A 12 4.72 9.48 11.35
N SER A 13 4.82 8.19 11.00
CA SER A 13 5.08 7.14 11.99
C SER A 13 6.01 6.05 11.46
N ASN A 14 6.37 5.12 12.35
CA ASN A 14 7.09 3.90 11.98
C ASN A 14 6.12 2.75 11.63
N HIS A 15 4.88 3.06 11.23
CA HIS A 15 3.97 2.05 10.73
C HIS A 15 4.27 1.74 9.26
N TYR A 16 4.56 0.47 9.00
CA TYR A 16 4.78 -0.07 7.68
C TYR A 16 3.63 -0.98 7.29
N LEU A 17 3.29 -0.98 6.01
CA LEU A 17 2.54 -2.07 5.42
C LEU A 17 3.43 -3.31 5.39
N ALA A 18 2.87 -4.45 5.79
CA ALA A 18 3.40 -5.79 5.58
C ALA A 18 2.27 -6.68 5.03
N PHE A 19 2.57 -7.92 4.67
CA PHE A 19 1.56 -8.87 4.20
C PHE A 19 1.86 -10.29 4.68
N ASP A 20 0.81 -11.11 4.75
CA ASP A 20 0.89 -12.53 5.09
C ASP A 20 0.97 -13.42 3.82
N ASP A 21 1.03 -14.73 4.02
CA ASP A 21 1.14 -15.72 2.93
C ASP A 21 -0.11 -15.73 2.02
N GLN A 22 -1.24 -15.22 2.53
CA GLN A 22 -2.50 -15.06 1.82
C GLN A 22 -2.57 -13.73 1.04
N SER A 23 -1.51 -12.91 1.10
CA SER A 23 -1.42 -11.58 0.50
C SER A 23 -2.34 -10.55 1.15
N GLU A 24 -2.73 -10.80 2.40
CA GLU A 24 -3.49 -9.89 3.24
C GLU A 24 -2.55 -8.90 3.91
N VAL A 25 -2.87 -7.61 3.81
CA VAL A 25 -2.08 -6.53 4.38
C VAL A 25 -2.35 -6.38 5.87
N TYR A 26 -1.27 -6.19 6.63
CA TYR A 26 -1.31 -5.82 8.04
C TYR A 26 -0.22 -4.79 8.36
N VAL A 27 -0.24 -4.24 9.57
CA VAL A 27 0.68 -3.17 10.00
C VAL A 27 1.82 -3.72 10.86
N LYS A 28 3.05 -3.27 10.61
CA LYS A 28 4.22 -3.47 11.48
C LYS A 28 4.79 -2.15 11.97
N GLN A 29 5.34 -2.14 13.19
CA GLN A 29 6.08 -1.00 13.74
C GLN A 29 7.58 -1.01 13.40
N THR A 30 8.02 -2.01 12.65
CA THR A 30 9.39 -2.17 12.18
C THR A 30 9.40 -2.44 10.69
N LYS A 31 10.49 -2.04 10.02
CA LYS A 31 10.68 -2.25 8.58
C LYS A 31 10.51 -3.75 8.26
N PRO A 32 9.58 -4.13 7.36
CA PRO A 32 9.40 -5.52 6.97
C PRO A 32 10.60 -6.00 6.13
N SER A 33 10.71 -7.31 5.96
CA SER A 33 11.75 -7.92 5.12
C SER A 33 11.33 -8.08 3.66
N THR A 34 10.04 -7.92 3.36
CA THR A 34 9.49 -8.07 2.02
C THR A 34 9.11 -6.71 1.44
N ARG A 35 9.50 -6.50 0.17
CA ARG A 35 9.16 -5.29 -0.57
C ARG A 35 7.83 -5.45 -1.28
N MET A 36 7.23 -4.31 -1.59
CA MET A 36 6.04 -4.20 -2.42
C MET A 36 6.35 -3.34 -3.63
N ARG A 37 5.52 -3.47 -4.66
CA ARG A 37 5.53 -2.59 -5.82
C ARG A 37 4.14 -2.52 -6.44
N PRO A 38 3.76 -1.43 -7.12
CA PRO A 38 2.64 -1.48 -8.03
C PRO A 38 2.93 -2.44 -9.19
N ASN A 39 1.89 -3.15 -9.64
CA ASN A 39 1.92 -3.85 -10.91
C ASN A 39 1.70 -2.86 -12.08
N LYS A 40 1.57 -3.39 -13.31
CA LYS A 40 1.39 -2.56 -14.53
C LYS A 40 0.10 -1.71 -14.54
N GLU A 41 -0.85 -2.01 -13.67
CA GLU A 41 -2.13 -1.30 -13.52
C GLU A 41 -2.19 -0.51 -12.20
N PHE A 42 -1.03 -0.32 -11.55
CA PHE A 42 -0.89 0.38 -10.27
C PHE A 42 -1.52 -0.32 -9.06
N TRP A 43 -1.92 -1.59 -9.17
CA TRP A 43 -2.32 -2.37 -8.00
C TRP A 43 -1.11 -2.72 -7.14
N LEU A 44 -1.15 -2.36 -5.86
CA LEU A 44 -0.12 -2.71 -4.90
C LEU A 44 0.01 -4.24 -4.83
N SER A 45 1.24 -4.72 -5.01
CA SER A 45 1.53 -6.13 -5.21
C SER A 45 2.84 -6.51 -4.49
N ILE A 46 3.03 -7.82 -4.30
CA ILE A 46 4.28 -8.37 -3.77
C ILE A 46 5.40 -8.11 -4.80
N ASP A 47 6.53 -7.57 -4.36
CA ASP A 47 7.70 -7.47 -5.23
C ASP A 47 8.27 -8.87 -5.52
N ASP A 48 8.02 -9.37 -6.72
CA ASP A 48 8.50 -10.65 -7.24
C ASP A 48 9.94 -10.57 -7.81
N GLY A 49 10.58 -9.41 -7.75
CA GLY A 49 11.91 -9.17 -8.31
C GLY A 49 11.96 -9.14 -9.84
N GLN A 50 10.82 -9.28 -10.51
CA GLN A 50 10.73 -9.32 -11.97
C GLN A 50 10.15 -8.02 -12.50
N LEU A 51 10.75 -7.48 -13.56
CA LEU A 51 10.37 -6.19 -14.13
C LEU A 51 9.72 -6.32 -15.51
N GLY A 52 8.86 -5.35 -15.85
CA GLY A 52 8.24 -5.24 -17.16
C GLY A 52 7.37 -6.45 -17.52
N LYS A 53 7.49 -6.93 -18.76
CA LYS A 53 6.66 -8.02 -19.32
C LYS A 53 6.85 -9.39 -18.65
N TYR A 54 7.90 -9.55 -17.84
CA TYR A 54 8.20 -10.82 -17.18
C TYR A 54 7.61 -10.91 -15.78
N GLY A 55 7.37 -9.77 -15.13
CA GLY A 55 6.76 -9.73 -13.80
C GLY A 55 5.24 -9.88 -13.86
N ASN A 56 4.70 -10.74 -13.01
CA ASN A 56 3.27 -10.86 -12.78
C ASN A 56 3.04 -10.93 -11.26
N PRO A 57 3.27 -9.82 -10.55
CA PRO A 57 3.32 -9.82 -9.10
C PRO A 57 1.91 -10.05 -8.56
N LYS A 58 1.80 -10.85 -7.50
CA LYS A 58 0.53 -11.14 -6.85
C LYS A 58 0.03 -9.88 -6.13
N GLN A 59 -1.20 -9.48 -6.45
CA GLN A 59 -1.82 -8.30 -5.85
C GLN A 59 -2.07 -8.52 -4.35
N LEU A 60 -1.87 -7.45 -3.58
CA LEU A 60 -2.21 -7.39 -2.18
C LEU A 60 -3.67 -6.97 -1.99
N LYS A 61 -4.22 -7.37 -0.85
CA LYS A 61 -5.58 -7.05 -0.42
C LYS A 61 -5.58 -6.63 1.05
N ALA A 62 -6.56 -5.85 1.45
CA ALA A 62 -6.76 -5.46 2.84
C ALA A 62 -8.19 -5.70 3.28
N THR A 63 -8.36 -6.19 4.51
CA THR A 63 -9.64 -6.41 5.16
C THR A 63 -9.85 -5.30 6.17
N ILE A 64 -10.77 -4.40 5.86
CA ILE A 64 -11.07 -3.22 6.67
C ILE A 64 -12.54 -3.30 7.03
N GLN A 65 -12.84 -3.32 8.34
CA GLN A 65 -14.20 -3.47 8.86
C GLN A 65 -14.96 -4.68 8.26
N GLY A 66 -14.25 -5.81 8.09
CA GLY A 66 -14.81 -7.05 7.55
C GLY A 66 -15.04 -7.08 6.04
N LYS A 67 -14.66 -6.03 5.32
CA LYS A 67 -14.73 -5.95 3.84
C LYS A 67 -13.34 -6.03 3.24
N GLN A 68 -13.21 -6.76 2.13
CA GLN A 68 -11.96 -6.91 1.41
C GLN A 68 -11.85 -5.86 0.29
N TYR A 69 -10.66 -5.27 0.19
CA TYR A 69 -10.34 -4.25 -0.80
C TYR A 69 -9.07 -4.61 -1.56
N ARG A 70 -9.04 -4.24 -2.85
CA ARG A 70 -7.81 -4.18 -3.64
C ARG A 70 -7.18 -2.80 -3.43
N LEU A 71 -5.87 -2.72 -3.42
CA LEU A 71 -5.14 -1.50 -3.07
C LEU A 71 -4.52 -0.89 -4.32
N TRP A 72 -4.94 0.30 -4.71
CA TRP A 72 -4.40 1.04 -5.84
C TRP A 72 -3.39 2.09 -5.36
N VAL A 73 -2.23 2.18 -6.02
CA VAL A 73 -1.16 3.11 -5.64
C VAL A 73 -1.28 4.39 -6.45
N GLU A 74 -1.44 5.50 -5.76
CA GLU A 74 -1.56 6.83 -6.35
C GLU A 74 -0.34 7.71 -6.03
N PRO A 75 0.47 8.11 -7.03
CA PRO A 75 1.51 9.10 -6.83
C PRO A 75 0.91 10.47 -6.48
N ARG A 76 1.32 11.03 -5.34
CA ARG A 76 0.87 12.34 -4.85
C ARG A 76 2.02 13.35 -4.65
N GLY A 77 3.27 12.91 -4.82
CA GLY A 77 4.46 13.75 -4.79
C GLY A 77 5.73 12.95 -5.07
N PRO A 78 6.93 13.56 -5.03
CA PRO A 78 8.18 12.89 -5.41
C PRO A 78 8.48 11.58 -4.66
N SER A 79 8.03 11.48 -3.42
CA SER A 79 8.18 10.28 -2.57
C SER A 79 6.92 10.00 -1.75
N LYS A 80 5.78 10.53 -2.17
CA LYS A 80 4.52 10.54 -1.42
C LYS A 80 3.45 9.82 -2.22
N TYR A 81 2.76 8.88 -1.59
CA TYR A 81 1.81 8.02 -2.23
C TYR A 81 0.53 7.92 -1.39
N GLY A 82 -0.61 8.06 -2.06
CA GLY A 82 -1.88 7.61 -1.52
C GLY A 82 -2.06 6.13 -1.86
N ILE A 83 -2.65 5.37 -0.95
CA ILE A 83 -3.12 4.01 -1.24
C ILE A 83 -4.64 4.06 -1.22
N ILE A 84 -5.28 3.73 -2.33
CA ILE A 84 -6.73 3.85 -2.52
C ILE A 84 -7.35 2.46 -2.39
N PRO A 85 -8.15 2.19 -1.34
CA PRO A 85 -8.92 0.98 -1.22
C PRO A 85 -10.05 0.99 -2.24
N THR A 86 -10.08 -0.03 -3.09
CA THR A 86 -11.11 -0.23 -4.11
C THR A 86 -11.87 -1.50 -3.83
N ASN A 87 -13.18 -1.49 -4.12
CA ASN A 87 -14.00 -2.68 -4.03
C ASN A 87 -13.59 -3.72 -5.09
N ASN A 88 -14.21 -4.91 -5.09
CA ASN A 88 -13.92 -5.94 -6.09
C ASN A 88 -14.27 -5.54 -7.54
N ALA A 89 -15.12 -4.54 -7.73
CA ALA A 89 -15.41 -3.98 -9.05
C ALA A 89 -14.27 -3.07 -9.56
N GLY A 90 -13.34 -2.67 -8.68
CA GLY A 90 -12.25 -1.77 -9.01
C GLY A 90 -12.68 -0.30 -9.07
N ASP A 91 -13.83 0.03 -8.47
CA ASP A 91 -14.34 1.41 -8.47
C ASP A 91 -13.41 2.28 -7.63
N TYR A 92 -12.89 3.33 -8.27
CA TYR A 92 -12.05 4.32 -7.62
C TYR A 92 -12.91 5.19 -6.69
N SER A 93 -12.50 5.33 -5.43
CA SER A 93 -13.33 5.91 -4.36
C SER A 93 -12.94 7.34 -3.95
N ASN A 94 -11.78 7.85 -4.38
CA ASN A 94 -11.14 9.05 -3.78
C ASN A 94 -10.94 8.95 -2.25
N GLN A 95 -10.99 7.73 -1.70
CA GLN A 95 -10.73 7.48 -0.29
C GLN A 95 -9.35 6.86 -0.11
N PHE A 96 -8.73 7.11 1.03
CA PHE A 96 -7.37 6.71 1.31
C PHE A 96 -7.32 5.65 2.41
N LEU A 97 -6.39 4.72 2.26
CA LEU A 97 -5.98 3.84 3.34
C LEU A 97 -5.29 4.70 4.39
N SER A 98 -5.75 4.60 5.63
CA SER A 98 -5.16 5.27 6.78
C SER A 98 -4.70 4.24 7.81
N ILE A 99 -3.63 4.54 8.53
CA ILE A 99 -3.18 3.76 9.68
C ILE A 99 -3.09 4.68 10.87
N ASP A 100 -3.92 4.42 11.88
CA ASP A 100 -3.92 5.24 13.09
C ASP A 100 -2.68 4.99 13.98
N SER A 101 -2.56 5.77 15.06
CA SER A 101 -1.48 5.64 16.04
C SER A 101 -1.41 4.29 16.76
N LYS A 102 -2.46 3.48 16.68
CA LYS A 102 -2.52 2.12 17.25
C LYS A 102 -2.19 1.04 16.21
N GLY A 103 -1.92 1.43 14.96
CA GLY A 103 -1.63 0.50 13.86
C GLY A 103 -2.89 -0.14 13.28
N ILE A 104 -4.06 0.48 13.45
CA ILE A 104 -5.32 -0.01 12.91
C ILE A 104 -5.56 0.58 11.51
N LEU A 105 -5.82 -0.31 10.55
CA LEU A 105 -6.19 0.06 9.20
C LEU A 105 -7.62 0.61 9.16
N SER A 106 -7.79 1.74 8.50
CA SER A 106 -9.08 2.38 8.24
C SER A 106 -9.13 3.01 6.86
N ILE A 107 -10.30 3.56 6.50
CA ILE A 107 -10.51 4.30 5.26
C ILE A 107 -10.84 5.73 5.66
N SER A 108 -10.14 6.70 5.06
CA SER A 108 -10.32 8.13 5.27
C SER A 108 -10.79 8.80 3.99
N ASP A 109 -11.69 9.77 4.11
CA ASP A 109 -12.09 10.66 3.00
C ASP A 109 -11.09 11.82 2.81
N ASP A 110 -10.23 12.04 3.80
CA ASP A 110 -9.24 13.10 3.80
C ASP A 110 -7.86 12.56 3.44
N TRP A 111 -7.04 13.41 2.79
CA TRP A 111 -5.63 13.14 2.57
C TRP A 111 -4.80 13.99 3.54
N LEU A 112 -4.54 13.44 4.72
CA LEU A 112 -3.70 14.03 5.74
C LEU A 112 -2.43 13.18 5.93
N ALA A 113 -1.71 13.47 6.99
CA ALA A 113 -0.37 12.95 7.19
C ALA A 113 -0.34 11.44 7.52
N ASP A 114 -1.44 10.87 8.03
CA ASP A 114 -1.57 9.44 8.37
C ASP A 114 -2.04 8.59 7.17
N GLU A 115 -2.49 9.23 6.09
CA GLU A 115 -2.87 8.62 4.80
C GLU A 115 -1.72 8.69 3.77
N GLU A 116 -0.67 9.45 4.09
CA GLU A 116 0.48 9.61 3.23
C GLU A 116 1.48 8.48 3.47
N PHE A 117 1.77 7.71 2.42
CA PHE A 117 2.82 6.70 2.44
C PHE A 117 4.08 7.22 1.73
N MET A 118 5.23 6.93 2.35
CA MET A 118 6.53 7.03 1.72
C MET A 118 7.04 5.64 1.39
N VAL A 119 7.82 5.53 0.32
CA VAL A 119 8.46 4.27 -0.07
C VAL A 119 9.93 4.36 0.27
N GLU A 120 10.36 3.54 1.23
CA GLU A 120 11.76 3.39 1.57
C GLU A 120 12.39 2.29 0.71
N THR A 121 13.63 2.51 0.27
CA THR A 121 14.44 1.48 -0.39
C THR A 121 15.35 0.79 0.64
N ASP A 122 16.03 -0.27 0.22
CA ASP A 122 17.15 -0.83 0.98
C ASP A 122 18.32 0.16 1.08
#